data_AF-A0A2G1VZR8-F1
#
_entry.id   AF-A0A2G1VZR8-F1
#
_cell.length_a   1.000
_cell.length_b   1.000
_cell.length_c   1.000
_cell.angle_alpha   90.00
_cell.angle_beta   90.00
_cell.angle_gamma   90.00
#
_symmetry.space_group_name_H-M   'P 1'
#
loop_
_entity.id
_entity.type
_entity.pdbx_description
1 polymer ?
#
loop_
_entity_poly.entity_id
_entity_poly.type
_entity_poly.pdbx_seq_one_letter_code
_entity_poly.pdbx_strand_id
1 'polypeptide(L)'
;MPASARRLVSNMIGDLKEERDSLALQIHLGKQEAKSELQRLDKKLEELNEDYQPLKDAVDESGEDILAALQLVGDEIKNGFERIRQTL
;
A
#
# COMPACT_ATOMS: atom_id res chain seq x y z
N MET A 1 19.74 7.44 -10.18
CA MET A 1 18.31 7.16 -9.89
C MET A 1 17.42 7.25 -11.13
N PRO A 2 16.85 6.15 -11.64
CA PRO A 2 15.87 6.23 -12.71
C PRO A 2 14.51 6.73 -12.17
N ALA A 3 13.96 7.78 -12.77
CA ALA A 3 12.66 8.36 -12.40
C ALA A 3 11.47 7.36 -12.52
N SER A 4 11.69 6.22 -13.18
CA SER A 4 10.70 5.15 -13.36
C SER A 4 10.37 4.40 -12.06
N ALA A 5 11.37 4.04 -11.24
CA ALA A 5 11.14 3.23 -10.04
C ALA A 5 10.27 3.97 -9.00
N ARG A 6 10.54 5.26 -8.79
CA ARG A 6 9.71 6.12 -7.92
C ARG A 6 8.28 6.25 -8.41
N ARG A 7 8.09 6.43 -9.72
CA ARG A 7 6.75 6.48 -10.32
C ARG A 7 5.98 5.18 -10.11
N LEU A 8 6.64 4.03 -10.20
CA LEU A 8 6.00 2.74 -9.94
C LEU A 8 5.50 2.64 -8.50
N VAL A 9 6.33 2.97 -7.51
CA VAL A 9 5.94 2.96 -6.08
C VAL A 9 4.83 3.99 -5.81
N SER A 10 4.93 5.19 -6.39
CA SER A 10 3.90 6.22 -6.24
C SER A 10 2.54 5.76 -6.79
N ASN A 11 2.53 5.13 -7.96
CA ASN A 11 1.29 4.63 -8.58
C ASN A 11 0.71 3.49 -7.73
N MET A 12 1.56 2.55 -7.30
CA MET A 12 1.16 1.44 -6.44
C MET A 12 0.52 1.93 -5.13
N ILE A 13 1.11 2.93 -4.46
CA ILE A 13 0.51 3.53 -3.24
C ILE A 13 -0.85 4.17 -3.57
N GLY A 14 -0.99 4.81 -4.73
CA GLY A 14 -2.26 5.34 -5.22
C GLY A 14 -3.32 4.26 -5.38
N ASP A 15 -2.99 3.20 -6.12
CA ASP A 15 -3.88 2.06 -6.36
C ASP A 15 -4.32 1.39 -5.06
N LEU A 16 -3.40 1.21 -4.11
CA LEU A 16 -3.69 0.65 -2.79
C LEU A 16 -4.65 1.53 -1.98
N LYS A 17 -4.54 2.87 -2.07
CA LYS A 17 -5.47 3.78 -1.40
C LYS A 17 -6.87 3.71 -1.99
N GLU A 18 -6.99 3.68 -3.31
CA GLU A 18 -8.28 3.50 -3.99
C GLU A 18 -8.93 2.16 -3.64
N GLU A 19 -8.14 1.08 -3.59
CA GLU A 19 -8.60 -0.24 -3.19
C GLU A 19 -9.05 -0.27 -1.72
N ARG A 20 -8.28 0.33 -0.81
CA ARG A 20 -8.65 0.50 0.61
C ARG A 20 -9.99 1.20 0.75
N ASP A 21 -10.18 2.30 0.04
CA ASP A 21 -11.44 3.08 0.07
C ASP A 21 -12.61 2.24 -0.44
N SER A 22 -12.42 1.47 -1.52
CA SER A 22 -13.42 0.54 -2.04
C SER A 22 -13.79 -0.55 -1.04
N LEU A 23 -12.79 -1.20 -0.42
CA LEU A 23 -13.00 -2.23 0.58
C LEU A 23 -13.68 -1.69 1.84
N ALA A 24 -13.33 -0.47 2.27
CA ALA A 24 -13.97 0.18 3.40
C ALA A 24 -15.47 0.40 3.18
N LEU A 25 -15.88 0.75 1.96
CA LEU A 25 -17.29 0.87 1.58
C LEU A 25 -18.01 -0.48 1.58
N GLN A 26 -17.36 -1.53 1.09
CA GLN A 26 -17.95 -2.89 1.04
C GLN A 26 -18.06 -3.54 2.43
N ILE A 27 -17.08 -3.30 3.32
CA ILE A 27 -17.04 -3.83 4.69
C ILE A 27 -18.12 -3.24 5.60
N HIS A 28 -18.83 -2.18 5.18
CA HIS A 28 -19.89 -1.57 5.99
C HIS A 28 -20.95 -2.59 6.51
N LEU A 29 -21.12 -3.73 5.84
CA LEU A 29 -22.00 -4.84 6.24
C LEU A 29 -21.25 -6.15 6.55
N GLY A 30 -19.92 -6.14 6.50
CA GLY A 30 -19.04 -7.31 6.56
C GLY A 30 -18.69 -7.80 7.98
N LYS A 31 -18.03 -8.96 8.04
CA LYS A 31 -17.60 -9.61 9.30
C LYS A 31 -16.58 -8.75 10.05
N GLN A 32 -16.66 -8.76 11.39
CA GLN A 32 -15.72 -8.03 12.26
C GLN A 32 -14.25 -8.37 11.98
N GLU A 33 -13.98 -9.62 11.59
CA GLU A 33 -12.65 -10.11 11.18
C GLU A 33 -12.11 -9.37 9.94
N ALA A 34 -12.93 -9.21 8.90
CA ALA A 34 -12.57 -8.49 7.68
C ALA A 34 -12.31 -7.00 7.96
N LYS A 35 -13.09 -6.40 8.87
CA LYS A 35 -12.88 -5.03 9.33
C LYS A 35 -11.56 -4.87 10.09
N SER A 36 -11.25 -5.80 11.00
CA SER A 36 -9.99 -5.77 11.75
C SER A 36 -8.77 -5.97 10.86
N GLU A 37 -8.86 -6.87 9.88
CA GLU A 37 -7.77 -7.08 8.92
C GLU A 37 -7.61 -5.86 8.01
N LEU A 38 -8.71 -5.25 7.53
CA LEU A 38 -8.65 -4.01 6.75
C LEU A 38 -7.93 -2.89 7.54
N GLN A 39 -8.30 -2.69 8.81
CA GLN A 39 -7.64 -1.69 9.66
C GLN A 39 -6.15 -1.96 9.87
N ARG A 40 -5.74 -3.22 9.93
CA ARG A 40 -4.33 -3.60 10.04
C ARG A 40 -3.55 -3.26 8.77
N LEU A 41 -4.14 -3.56 7.61
CA LEU A 41 -3.53 -3.27 6.31
C LEU A 41 -3.52 -1.77 6.00
N ASP A 42 -4.54 -1.03 6.46
CA ASP A 42 -4.62 0.43 6.35
C ASP A 42 -3.44 1.10 7.05
N LYS A 43 -3.11 0.67 8.28
CA LYS A 43 -1.93 1.16 9.00
C LYS A 43 -0.62 0.87 8.25
N LYS A 44 -0.47 -0.33 7.70
CA LYS A 44 0.70 -0.67 6.87
C LYS A 44 0.81 0.22 5.63
N LEU A 45 -0.34 0.58 5.02
CA LEU A 45 -0.38 1.48 3.87
C LEU A 45 -0.03 2.91 4.25
N GLU A 46 -0.45 3.37 5.43
CA GLU A 46 -0.03 4.66 5.99
C GLU A 46 1.49 4.70 6.24
N GLU A 47 2.03 3.70 6.93
CA GLU A 47 3.48 3.54 7.18
C GLU A 47 4.28 3.52 5.85
N LEU A 48 3.84 2.72 4.88
CA LEU A 48 4.44 2.66 3.55
C LEU A 48 4.46 4.04 2.86
N ASN A 49 3.37 4.79 2.97
CA ASN A 49 3.27 6.11 2.38
C ASN A 49 4.15 7.14 3.09
N GLU A 50 4.25 7.08 4.43
CA GLU A 50 5.14 7.92 5.23
C GLU A 50 6.61 7.67 4.90
N ASP A 51 7.02 6.41 4.78
CA ASP A 51 8.38 6.02 4.39
C ASP A 51 8.72 6.47 2.96
N TYR A 52 7.72 6.46 2.06
CA TYR A 52 7.89 6.90 0.67
C TYR A 52 8.00 8.43 0.51
N GLN A 53 7.34 9.24 1.34
CA GLN A 53 7.36 10.71 1.22
C GLN A 53 8.79 11.31 1.11
N PRO A 54 9.74 11.02 2.03
CA PRO A 54 11.08 11.59 1.95
C PRO A 54 11.88 11.09 0.72
N LEU A 55 11.55 9.90 0.19
CA LEU A 55 12.22 9.31 -0.98
C LEU A 55 11.73 9.92 -2.30
N LYS A 56 10.52 10.47 -2.32
CA LYS A 56 9.97 11.13 -3.51
C LYS A 56 10.83 12.30 -3.97
N ASP A 57 11.25 13.12 -3.01
CA ASP A 57 12.00 14.36 -3.25
C ASP A 57 13.53 14.17 -3.19
N ALA A 58 14.00 13.03 -2.68
CA ALA A 58 15.42 12.69 -2.65
C ALA A 58 15.97 12.40 -4.06
N VAL A 59 17.17 12.93 -4.37
CA VAL A 59 17.84 12.76 -5.69
C VAL A 59 18.89 11.63 -5.64
N ASP A 60 19.08 11.01 -4.48
CA ASP A 60 20.25 10.20 -4.15
C ASP A 60 20.22 8.79 -4.76
N GLU A 61 21.38 8.27 -5.20
CA GLU A 61 21.55 6.97 -5.90
C GLU A 61 21.35 5.73 -5.04
N SER A 62 21.25 5.89 -3.72
CA SER A 62 21.13 4.80 -2.74
C SER A 62 19.70 4.32 -2.46
N GLY A 63 18.70 4.89 -3.12
CA GLY A 63 17.27 4.59 -2.90
C GLY A 63 16.71 3.35 -3.60
N GLU A 64 17.48 2.61 -4.41
CA GLU A 64 16.94 1.48 -5.20
C GLU A 64 16.53 0.32 -4.29
N ASP A 65 17.37 -0.04 -3.32
CA ASP A 65 17.08 -1.09 -2.34
C ASP A 65 15.87 -0.72 -1.46
N ILE A 66 15.76 0.56 -1.09
CA ILE A 66 14.65 1.06 -0.28
C ILE A 66 13.36 1.00 -1.09
N LEU A 67 13.37 1.42 -2.36
CA LEU A 67 12.20 1.32 -3.24
C LEU A 67 11.78 -0.13 -3.47
N ALA A 68 12.71 -1.07 -3.62
CA ALA A 68 12.41 -2.49 -3.72
C ALA A 68 11.74 -3.03 -2.45
N ALA A 69 12.20 -2.59 -1.26
CA ALA A 69 11.56 -2.93 0.00
C ALA A 69 10.13 -2.36 0.11
N LEU A 70 9.93 -1.11 -0.32
CA LEU A 70 8.59 -0.49 -0.37
C LEU A 70 7.65 -1.24 -1.34
N GLN A 71 8.15 -1.69 -2.49
CA GLN A 71 7.38 -2.51 -3.43
C GLN A 71 6.94 -3.83 -2.79
N LEU A 72 7.84 -4.52 -2.09
CA LEU A 72 7.52 -5.77 -1.39
C LEU A 72 6.40 -5.58 -0.36
N VAL A 73 6.48 -4.50 0.44
CA VAL A 73 5.44 -4.15 1.41
C VAL A 73 4.12 -3.82 0.71
N GLY A 74 4.16 -3.10 -0.42
CA GLY A 74 2.98 -2.83 -1.23
C GLY A 74 2.30 -4.11 -1.75
N ASP A 75 3.09 -5.07 -2.22
CA ASP A 75 2.59 -6.38 -2.67
C ASP A 75 1.97 -7.17 -1.50
N GLU A 76 2.53 -7.11 -0.29
CA GLU A 76 1.91 -7.72 0.88
C GLU A 76 0.53 -7.12 1.20
N ILE A 77 0.42 -5.79 1.14
CA ILE A 77 -0.84 -5.07 1.40
C ILE A 77 -1.87 -5.46 0.34
N LYS A 78 -1.48 -5.44 -0.94
CA LYS A 78 -2.34 -5.85 -2.06
C LYS A 78 -2.89 -7.26 -1.87
N ASN A 79 -2.02 -8.21 -1.57
CA ASN A 79 -2.42 -9.59 -1.30
C ASN A 79 -3.38 -9.69 -0.11
N GLY A 80 -3.21 -8.83 0.90
CA GLY A 80 -4.13 -8.72 2.03
C GLY A 80 -5.52 -8.21 1.62
N PHE A 81 -5.57 -7.17 0.80
CA PHE A 81 -6.81 -6.63 0.24
C PHE A 81 -7.55 -7.65 -0.63
N GLU A 82 -6.83 -8.40 -1.47
CA GLU A 82 -7.42 -9.49 -2.26
C GLU A 82 -8.05 -10.57 -1.37
N ARG A 83 -7.39 -10.95 -0.27
CA ARG A 83 -7.95 -11.90 0.70
C ARG A 83 -9.22 -11.36 1.36
N ILE A 84 -9.22 -10.09 1.79
CA ILE A 84 -10.40 -9.45 2.36
C ILE A 84 -11.55 -9.50 1.34
N ARG A 85 -11.29 -9.12 0.09
CA ARG A 85 -12.29 -9.13 -0.98
C ARG A 85 -12.90 -10.52 -1.20
N GLN A 86 -12.13 -11.59 -1.06
CA GLN A 86 -12.62 -12.97 -1.16
C GLN A 86 -13.52 -13.39 0.02
N THR A 87 -13.48 -12.67 1.13
CA THR A 87 -14.26 -12.96 2.35
C THR A 87 -15.53 -12.11 2.49
N LEU A 88 -15.70 -11.09 1.65
CA LEU A 88 -16.90 -10.25 1.57
C LEU A 88 -17.95 -10.90 0.68
#